data_AF-A0A1T5AMQ4-F1
#
_entry.id   AF-A0A1T5AMQ4-F1
#
_cell.length_a   1.000
_cell.length_b   1.000
_cell.length_c   1.000
_cell.angle_alpha   90.00
_cell.angle_beta   90.00
_cell.angle_gamma   90.00
#
_symmetry.space_group_name_H-M   'P 1'
#
loop_
_entity.id
_entity.type
_entity.pdbx_description
1 polymer ?
#
loop_
_entity_poly.entity_id
_entity_poly.type
_entity_poly.pdbx_seq_one_letter_code
_entity_poly.pdbx_strand_id
1 'polypeptide(L)'
;MKIENVLRNKLHDELIEKGIVLKSIEAIVGDSQIGADIDFAAGIDMDLVQQIIDTHDPTPLPPQPTEFDKIRIESAQANAELFEMMLSMVGGM
;
A
#
# COMPACT_ATOMS: atom_id res chain seq x y z
N MET A 1 -17.84 -6.82 10.42
CA MET A 1 -18.30 -7.08 9.02
C MET A 1 -17.28 -8.00 8.40
N LYS A 2 -17.71 -9.17 7.92
CA LYS A 2 -16.80 -10.18 7.39
C LYS A 2 -16.64 -10.02 5.89
N ILE A 3 -15.39 -9.98 5.44
CA ILE A 3 -15.01 -9.83 4.04
C ILE A 3 -14.03 -10.95 3.71
N GLU A 4 -14.33 -11.69 2.64
CA GLU A 4 -13.51 -12.81 2.18
C GLU A 4 -12.62 -12.40 1.01
N ASN A 5 -11.54 -13.17 0.79
CA ASN A 5 -10.57 -12.96 -0.29
C ASN A 5 -9.94 -11.55 -0.27
N VAL A 6 -9.54 -11.09 0.91
CA VAL A 6 -8.92 -9.76 1.08
C VAL A 6 -7.60 -9.85 1.82
N LEU A 7 -6.64 -9.03 1.40
CA LEU A 7 -5.40 -8.86 2.15
C LEU A 7 -5.61 -7.83 3.24
N ARG A 8 -5.82 -8.32 4.47
CA ARG A 8 -6.11 -7.50 5.66
C ARG A 8 -5.29 -6.21 5.75
N ASN A 9 -3.97 -6.30 5.67
CA ASN A 9 -3.10 -5.12 5.83
C ASN A 9 -3.31 -4.11 4.71
N LYS A 10 -3.46 -4.58 3.47
CA LYS A 10 -3.69 -3.72 2.32
C LYS A 10 -5.07 -3.05 2.41
N LEU A 11 -6.10 -3.81 2.74
CA LEU A 11 -7.45 -3.29 2.92
C LEU A 11 -7.52 -2.27 4.08
N HIS A 12 -6.81 -2.52 5.17
CA HIS A 12 -6.68 -1.58 6.28
C HIS A 12 -6.07 -0.24 5.84
N ASP A 13 -4.97 -0.28 5.08
CA ASP A 13 -4.29 0.91 4.58
C ASP A 13 -5.18 1.69 3.59
N GLU A 14 -5.87 0.99 2.69
CA GLU A 14 -6.83 1.58 1.73
C GLU A 14 -8.00 2.28 2.43
N LEU A 15 -8.53 1.70 3.51
CA LEU A 15 -9.59 2.31 4.31
C LEU A 15 -9.09 3.57 5.03
N ILE A 16 -7.88 3.54 5.61
CA ILE A 16 -7.29 4.70 6.29
C ILE A 16 -6.98 5.83 5.30
N GLU A 17 -6.47 5.52 4.11
CA GLU A 17 -6.18 6.52 3.07
C GLU A 17 -7.43 7.31 2.66
N LYS A 18 -8.61 6.67 2.72
CA LYS A 18 -9.91 7.31 2.47
C LYS A 18 -10.53 7.99 3.70
N GLY A 19 -9.81 8.02 4.82
CA GLY A 19 -10.25 8.67 6.05
C GLY A 19 -11.24 7.85 6.89
N ILE A 20 -11.35 6.54 6.62
CA ILE A 20 -12.23 5.65 7.38
C ILE A 20 -11.51 5.19 8.65
N VAL A 21 -12.09 5.52 9.80
CA VAL A 21 -11.56 5.11 11.10
C VAL A 21 -12.14 3.75 11.48
N LEU A 22 -11.25 2.78 11.61
CA LEU A 22 -11.58 1.42 12.04
C LEU A 22 -11.41 1.31 13.56
N LYS A 23 -12.33 0.60 14.20
CA LYS A 23 -12.22 0.25 15.63
C LYS A 23 -11.33 -0.96 15.81
N SER A 24 -11.50 -1.97 14.96
CA SER A 24 -10.67 -3.18 14.93
C SER A 24 -10.73 -3.83 13.55
N ILE A 25 -9.64 -4.50 13.17
CA ILE A 25 -9.60 -5.39 12.02
C ILE A 25 -8.90 -6.69 12.43
N GLU A 26 -9.63 -7.81 12.33
CA GLU A 26 -9.13 -9.14 12.67
C GLU A 26 -8.93 -9.96 11.41
N ALA A 27 -7.87 -10.78 11.37
CA ALA A 27 -7.67 -11.71 10.27
C ALA A 27 -8.63 -12.89 10.43
N ILE A 28 -9.40 -13.18 9.39
CA ILE A 28 -10.12 -14.45 9.27
C ILE A 28 -9.17 -15.39 8.51
N VAL A 29 -8.64 -16.38 9.23
CA VAL A 29 -7.76 -17.40 8.65
C VAL A 29 -8.48 -18.75 8.76
N GLY A 30 -8.90 -19.28 7.62
CA GLY A 30 -9.36 -20.67 7.47
C GLY A 30 -8.40 -21.48 6.60
N ASP A 31 -8.60 -22.79 6.51
CA ASP A 31 -7.78 -23.73 5.72
C ASP A 31 -7.48 -23.28 4.27
N SER A 32 -8.32 -22.43 3.68
CA SER A 32 -8.09 -21.87 2.33
C SER A 32 -8.67 -20.46 2.15
N GLN A 33 -9.03 -19.77 3.24
CA GLN A 33 -9.65 -18.45 3.18
C GLN A 33 -8.79 -17.41 3.88
N ILE A 34 -8.40 -16.38 3.14
CA ILE A 34 -7.82 -15.14 3.67
C ILE A 34 -8.95 -14.12 3.67
N GLY A 35 -9.38 -13.69 4.84
CA GLY A 35 -10.42 -12.67 5.00
C GLY A 35 -10.12 -11.71 6.14
N ALA A 36 -10.99 -10.73 6.32
CA ALA A 36 -10.94 -9.78 7.42
C ALA A 36 -12.32 -9.62 8.07
N ASP A 37 -12.35 -9.56 9.40
CA ASP A 37 -13.50 -9.07 10.14
C ASP A 37 -13.21 -7.65 10.61
N ILE A 38 -14.03 -6.70 10.16
CA ILE A 38 -13.82 -5.27 10.41
C ILE A 38 -14.94 -4.73 11.28
N ASP A 39 -14.56 -4.11 12.40
CA ASP A 39 -15.45 -3.27 13.18
C ASP A 39 -15.20 -1.80 12.85
N PHE A 40 -16.23 -1.15 12.34
CA PHE A 40 -16.21 0.27 12.02
C PHE A 40 -16.61 1.11 13.24
N ALA A 41 -16.07 2.33 13.32
CA ALA A 41 -16.56 3.31 14.29
C ALA A 41 -18.01 3.74 13.95
N ALA A 42 -18.71 4.35 14.91
CA ALA A 42 -20.04 4.90 14.65
C ALA A 42 -19.94 6.12 13.71
N GLY A 43 -20.89 6.26 12.78
CA GLY A 43 -20.95 7.39 11.84
C GLY A 43 -20.04 7.25 10.61
N ILE A 44 -19.50 6.06 10.36
CA ILE A 44 -18.76 5.76 9.13
C ILE A 44 -19.73 5.65 7.95
N ASP A 45 -19.30 6.19 6.81
CA ASP A 45 -19.98 6.06 5.54
C ASP A 45 -19.81 4.62 5.01
N MET A 46 -20.85 3.81 5.19
CA MET A 46 -20.84 2.41 4.78
C MET A 46 -20.91 2.26 3.24
N ASP A 47 -21.39 3.26 2.51
CA ASP A 47 -21.38 3.25 1.04
C ASP A 47 -19.95 3.42 0.52
N LEU A 48 -19.18 4.33 1.14
CA LEU A 48 -17.75 4.49 0.86
C LEU A 48 -16.96 3.24 1.23
N VAL A 49 -17.25 2.62 2.38
CA VAL A 49 -16.65 1.35 2.79
C VAL A 49 -16.89 0.27 1.72
N GLN A 50 -18.13 0.12 1.26
CA GLN A 50 -18.46 -0.89 0.26
C GLN A 50 -17.76 -0.60 -1.08
N GLN A 51 -17.68 0.66 -1.48
CA GLN A 51 -16.96 1.06 -2.69
C GLN A 51 -15.48 0.66 -2.63
N ILE A 52 -14.82 0.86 -1.48
CA ILE A 52 -13.41 0.49 -1.29
C ILE A 52 -13.25 -1.02 -1.38
N ILE A 53 -14.13 -1.79 -0.73
CA ILE A 53 -14.15 -3.25 -0.78
C ILE A 53 -14.33 -3.75 -2.22
N ASP A 54 -15.26 -3.16 -2.97
CA ASP A 54 -15.52 -3.55 -4.36
C ASP A 54 -14.33 -3.23 -5.29
N THR A 55 -13.56 -2.19 -4.97
CA THR A 55 -12.33 -1.84 -5.71
C THR A 55 -11.06 -2.50 -5.17
N HIS A 56 -11.17 -3.28 -4.08
CA HIS A 56 -10.02 -3.91 -3.44
C HIS A 56 -9.38 -4.92 -4.39
N ASP A 57 -8.07 -4.79 -4.58
CA ASP A 57 -7.28 -5.76 -5.31
C ASP A 57 -6.57 -6.68 -4.29
N PRO A 58 -6.86 -7.99 -4.25
CA PRO A 58 -6.23 -8.90 -3.30
C PRO A 58 -4.81 -9.31 -3.68
N THR A 59 -4.23 -8.72 -4.73
CA THR A 59 -2.84 -9.00 -5.11
C THR A 59 -1.88 -8.49 -4.03
N PRO A 60 -0.95 -9.34 -3.56
CA PRO A 60 0.08 -8.92 -2.60
C PRO A 60 0.86 -7.73 -3.13
N LEU A 61 1.08 -6.73 -2.26
CA LEU A 61 1.99 -5.66 -2.59
C LEU A 61 3.39 -6.24 -2.85
N PRO A 62 4.13 -5.70 -3.84
CA PRO A 62 5.52 -6.08 -4.02
C PRO A 62 6.28 -5.85 -2.71
N PRO A 63 7.29 -6.67 -2.41
CA PRO A 63 8.09 -6.49 -1.20
C PRO A 63 8.67 -5.08 -1.19
N GLN A 64 8.46 -4.34 -0.10
CA GLN A 64 9.08 -3.04 0.05
C GLN A 64 10.61 -3.22 0.08
N PRO A 65 11.37 -2.35 -0.60
CA PRO A 65 12.83 -2.39 -0.54
C PRO A 65 13.28 -2.23 0.91
N THR A 66 14.28 -3.02 1.32
CA THR A 66 14.88 -2.87 2.65
C THR A 66 15.55 -1.51 2.77
N GLU A 67 15.86 -1.06 3.99
CA GLU A 67 16.64 0.18 4.19
C GLU A 67 17.97 0.15 3.42
N PHE A 68 18.60 -1.02 3.31
CA PHE A 68 19.81 -1.20 2.50
C PHE A 68 19.54 -1.03 1.00
N ASP A 69 18.43 -1.58 0.50
CA ASP A 69 18.01 -1.39 -0.89
C ASP A 69 17.66 0.07 -1.18
N LYS A 70 16.99 0.77 -0.26
CA LYS A 70 16.69 2.20 -0.40
C LYS A 70 17.97 3.02 -0.53
N ILE A 71 18.94 2.84 0.37
CA ILE A 71 20.25 3.52 0.32
C ILE A 71 20.96 3.22 -1.02
N ARG A 72 20.87 1.97 -1.49
CA ARG A 72 21.46 1.58 -2.77
C ARG A 72 20.76 2.22 -3.97
N ILE A 73 19.44 2.36 -3.93
CA ILE A 73 18.65 3.05 -4.96
C ILE A 73 18.95 4.56 -4.95
N GLU A 74 18.96 5.20 -3.78
CA GLU A 74 19.28 6.62 -3.63
C GLU A 74 20.69 6.94 -4.11
N SER A 75 21.68 6.12 -3.77
CA SER A 75 23.04 6.30 -4.26
C SER A 75 23.15 6.06 -5.77
N ALA A 76 22.41 5.11 -6.33
CA ALA A 76 22.36 4.90 -7.78
C ALA A 76 21.69 6.09 -8.50
N GLN A 77 20.61 6.64 -7.95
CA GLN A 77 19.93 7.82 -8.49
C GLN A 77 20.81 9.07 -8.42
N ALA A 78 21.42 9.35 -7.25
CA ALA A 78 22.34 10.46 -7.09
C ALA A 78 23.53 10.36 -8.05
N ASN A 79 24.07 9.16 -8.27
CA ASN A 79 25.15 8.95 -9.23
C ASN A 79 24.69 9.15 -10.68
N ALA A 80 23.47 8.73 -11.02
CA ALA A 80 22.89 8.96 -12.34
C ALA A 80 22.66 10.47 -12.60
N GLU A 81 22.13 11.20 -11.62
CA GLU A 81 21.93 12.65 -11.71
C GLU A 81 23.25 13.41 -11.88
N LEU A 82 24.30 13.02 -11.15
CA LEU A 82 25.64 13.59 -11.32
C LEU A 82 26.24 13.29 -12.70
N PHE A 83 25.99 12.10 -13.24
CA PHE A 83 26.45 11.73 -14.58
C PHE A 83 25.73 12.52 -15.68
N GLU A 84 24.40 12.69 -15.58
CA GLU A 84 23.61 13.54 -16.47
C GLU A 84 24.03 15.03 -16.37
N MET A 85 24.31 15.51 -15.16
CA MET A 85 24.87 16.85 -14.96
C MET A 85 26.23 17.01 -15.64
N MET A 86 27.13 16.01 -15.55
CA MET A 86 28.40 16.06 -16.27
C MET A 86 28.24 15.97 -17.79
N LEU A 87 27.32 15.15 -18.29
CA LEU A 87 27.05 15.04 -19.72
C LEU A 87 26.48 16.35 -20.29
N SER A 88 25.57 17.01 -19.57
CA SER A 88 25.06 18.33 -19.97
C SER A 88 26.12 19.44 -19.92
N MET A 89 27.12 19.34 -19.04
CA MET A 89 28.27 20.26 -19.00
C MET A 89 29.31 19.99 -20.10
N VAL A 90 29.43 18.74 -20.58
CA VAL A 90 30.41 18.34 -21.61
C VAL A 90 29.82 18.37 -23.03
N GLY A 91 28.52 18.12 -23.19
CA GLY A 91 27.80 18.12 -24.48
C GLY A 91 27.29 19.51 -24.93
N GLY A 92 27.55 20.55 -24.14
CA GLY A 92 27.23 21.95 -24.47
C GLY A 92 28.40 22.70 -25.11
N MET A 93 28.98 22.17 -26.20
CA MET A 93 29.90 22.87 -27.12
C MET A 93 29.61 22.47 -28.57
#